data_AF-A0A9Q8PEN7-F1
#
_entry.id   AF-A0A9Q8PEN7-F1
#
_cell.length_a   1.000
_cell.length_b   1.000
_cell.length_c   1.000
_cell.angle_alpha   90.00
_cell.angle_beta   90.00
_cell.angle_gamma   90.00
#
_symmetry.space_group_name_H-M   'P 1'
#
loop_
_entity.id
_entity.type
_entity.pdbx_description
1 polymer ?
#
loop_
_entity_poly.entity_id
_entity_poly.type
_entity_poly.pdbx_seq_one_letter_code
_entity_poly.pdbx_strand_id
1 'polypeptide(L)'
;MFLLQDSVLADGSAPPAQVDLDVVKFDAADDQNANKSFNLYPILQLLPNSNEQDEVFTLSGNMAEIRNYAPNEQVKALPNIPGGPRCFPSSAAATLLHMTPNTTHPTILVCGGGGGSGDIPDPQTLDTCYSIKHYDDNA
;
A
#
# COMPACT_ATOMS: atom_id res chain seq x y z
N MET A 1 3.77 -1.58 19.14
CA MET A 1 5.09 -0.94 19.31
C MET A 1 6.09 -1.95 18.80
N PHE A 2 6.62 -1.75 17.58
CA PHE A 2 7.76 -2.54 17.10
C PHE A 2 8.90 -2.27 18.09
N LEU A 3 9.13 -3.20 19.01
CA LEU A 3 10.24 -3.07 19.95
C LEU A 3 11.54 -3.27 19.16
N LEU A 4 12.68 -2.81 19.68
CA LEU A 4 14.01 -3.15 19.15
C LEU A 4 14.21 -4.68 18.97
N GLN A 5 13.42 -5.49 19.66
CA GLN A 5 13.41 -6.95 19.58
C GLN A 5 12.74 -7.49 18.31
N ASP A 6 11.97 -6.66 17.61
CA ASP A 6 11.21 -7.01 16.39
C ASP A 6 11.84 -6.38 15.13
N SER A 7 13.10 -5.93 15.23
CA SER A 7 13.86 -5.36 14.12
C SER A 7 14.95 -6.33 13.64
N VAL A 8 15.20 -6.35 12.34
CA VAL A 8 16.43 -6.97 11.80
C VAL A 8 17.60 -6.04 12.13
N LEU A 9 18.47 -6.49 13.03
CA LEU A 9 19.62 -5.72 13.46
C LEU A 9 20.83 -5.95 12.55
N ALA A 10 21.64 -4.92 12.38
CA ALA A 10 22.86 -4.97 11.57
C ALA A 10 24.03 -5.71 12.26
N ASP A 11 23.85 -6.12 13.53
CA ASP A 11 24.86 -6.79 14.34
C ASP A 11 24.96 -8.31 14.06
N GLY A 12 24.12 -8.83 13.15
CA GLY A 12 24.09 -10.24 12.79
C GLY A 12 23.31 -11.12 13.75
N SER A 13 22.56 -10.54 14.70
CA SER A 13 21.62 -11.30 15.51
C SER A 13 20.57 -11.99 14.62
N ALA A 14 20.02 -13.11 15.09
CA ALA A 14 18.91 -13.76 14.39
C ALA A 14 17.75 -12.77 14.19
N PRO A 15 17.14 -12.73 13.00
CA PRO A 15 16.00 -11.86 12.76
C PRO A 15 14.80 -12.32 13.60
N PRO A 16 13.90 -11.39 13.96
CA PRO A 16 12.62 -11.73 14.58
C PRO A 16 11.76 -12.59 13.64
N ALA A 17 10.72 -13.21 14.20
CA ALA A 17 9.73 -13.90 13.40
C ALA A 17 9.06 -12.94 12.40
N GLN A 18 8.76 -13.43 11.19
CA GLN A 18 7.98 -12.67 10.23
C GLN A 18 6.55 -12.48 10.74
N VAL A 19 5.98 -11.30 10.46
CA VAL A 19 4.60 -10.97 10.79
C VAL A 19 3.77 -11.05 9.53
N ASP A 20 2.68 -11.83 9.57
CA ASP A 20 1.71 -11.90 8.48
C ASP A 20 0.92 -10.58 8.39
N LEU A 21 0.78 -10.06 7.17
CA LEU A 21 -0.07 -8.90 6.88
C LEU A 21 -1.29 -9.36 6.08
N ASP A 22 -2.48 -9.25 6.66
CA ASP A 22 -3.71 -9.74 6.02
C ASP A 22 -3.96 -9.14 4.63
N VAL A 23 -3.58 -7.87 4.41
CA VAL A 23 -3.79 -7.15 3.14
C VAL A 23 -2.96 -7.71 1.96
N VAL A 24 -1.86 -8.41 2.26
CA VAL A 24 -0.94 -9.00 1.27
C VAL A 24 -0.75 -10.50 1.52
N LYS A 25 -1.61 -11.11 2.34
CA LYS A 25 -1.58 -12.54 2.60
C LYS A 25 -2.06 -13.30 1.38
N PHE A 26 -1.29 -14.32 1.02
CA PHE A 26 -1.65 -15.31 0.01
C PHE A 26 -1.80 -16.66 0.70
N ASP A 27 -2.91 -17.34 0.42
CA ASP A 27 -3.03 -18.76 0.70
C ASP A 27 -2.90 -19.58 -0.59
N ALA A 28 -2.87 -20.90 -0.46
CA ALA A 28 -2.74 -21.80 -1.61
C ALA A 28 -3.92 -21.71 -2.60
N ALA A 29 -5.08 -21.18 -2.19
CA ALA A 29 -6.20 -20.96 -3.09
C ALA A 29 -6.04 -19.67 -3.89
N ASP A 30 -5.44 -18.63 -3.28
CA ASP A 30 -5.13 -17.36 -3.93
C ASP A 30 -4.09 -17.50 -5.05
N ASP A 31 -3.16 -18.45 -4.96
CA ASP A 31 -2.16 -18.74 -6.01
C ASP A 31 -2.78 -19.11 -7.37
N GLN A 32 -4.03 -19.60 -7.37
CA GLN A 32 -4.77 -19.95 -8.59
C GLN A 32 -5.64 -18.79 -9.11
N ASN A 33 -5.69 -17.68 -8.38
CA ASN A 33 -6.49 -16.51 -8.73
C ASN A 33 -5.61 -15.46 -9.41
N ALA A 34 -5.72 -15.34 -10.73
CA ALA A 34 -4.97 -14.35 -11.51
C ALA A 34 -5.12 -12.92 -10.97
N ASN A 35 -6.28 -12.57 -10.38
CA ASN A 35 -6.50 -11.24 -9.82
C ASN A 35 -5.74 -11.00 -8.50
N LYS A 36 -5.34 -12.05 -7.78
CA LYS A 36 -4.51 -11.92 -6.58
C LYS A 36 -3.06 -11.62 -6.90
N SER A 37 -2.59 -11.93 -8.12
CA SER A 37 -1.27 -11.48 -8.61
C SER A 37 -1.10 -9.96 -8.52
N PHE A 38 -2.21 -9.22 -8.58
CA PHE A 38 -2.21 -7.76 -8.39
C PHE A 38 -1.75 -7.28 -7.02
N ASN A 39 -1.62 -8.17 -6.04
CA ASN A 39 -1.27 -7.84 -4.65
C ASN A 39 0.20 -8.14 -4.30
N LEU A 40 0.97 -8.73 -5.22
CA LEU A 40 2.34 -9.23 -4.95
C LEU A 40 3.34 -8.12 -4.58
N TYR A 41 3.14 -6.93 -5.13
CA TYR A 41 4.02 -5.78 -4.92
C TYR A 41 3.15 -4.59 -4.48
N PRO A 42 2.77 -4.55 -3.19
CA PRO A 42 2.00 -3.44 -2.67
C PRO A 42 2.82 -2.14 -2.75
N ILE A 43 2.13 -1.03 -2.90
CA ILE A 43 2.72 0.30 -2.77
C ILE A 43 2.55 0.74 -1.31
N LEU A 44 3.67 1.10 -0.67
CA LEU A 44 3.72 1.51 0.73
C LEU A 44 4.26 2.94 0.84
N GLN A 45 3.59 3.79 1.63
CA GLN A 45 4.08 5.14 1.97
C GLN A 45 3.85 5.44 3.44
N LEU A 46 4.93 5.73 4.17
CA LEU A 46 4.85 6.20 5.55
C LEU A 46 4.11 7.54 5.59
N LEU A 47 3.12 7.65 6.48
CA LEU A 47 2.33 8.85 6.66
C LEU A 47 2.79 9.60 7.92
N PRO A 48 3.17 10.89 7.81
CA PRO A 48 3.28 11.72 9.00
C PRO A 48 1.89 11.88 9.62
N ASN A 49 1.82 11.78 10.94
CA ASN A 49 0.59 11.91 11.71
C ASN A 49 0.90 12.57 13.07
N SER A 50 -0.12 13.11 13.74
CA SER A 50 0.03 13.79 15.04
C SER A 50 0.24 12.85 16.22
N ASN A 51 0.01 11.55 16.03
CA ASN A 51 -0.05 10.56 17.11
C ASN A 51 1.25 9.75 17.24
N GLU A 52 2.29 10.13 16.49
CA GLU A 52 3.61 9.48 16.46
C GLU A 52 3.50 7.96 16.19
N GLN A 53 2.56 7.57 15.33
CA GLN A 53 2.32 6.17 14.96
C GLN A 53 3.03 5.79 13.66
N ASP A 54 3.35 4.50 13.50
CA ASP A 54 3.89 3.92 12.28
C ASP A 54 2.78 3.65 11.24
N GLU A 55 1.98 4.67 10.95
CA GLU A 55 0.89 4.61 9.99
C GLU A 55 1.42 4.68 8.57
N VAL A 56 1.07 3.69 7.76
CA VAL A 56 1.53 3.55 6.38
C VAL A 56 0.32 3.38 5.48
N PHE A 57 0.24 4.21 4.44
CA PHE A 57 -0.66 3.99 3.33
C PHE A 57 -0.21 2.74 2.59
N THR A 58 -1.11 1.76 2.50
CA THR A 58 -0.88 0.49 1.80
C THR A 58 -1.89 0.37 0.66
N LEU A 59 -1.40 0.17 -0.55
CA LEU A 59 -2.19 -0.10 -1.74
C LEU A 59 -1.79 -1.46 -2.31
N SER A 60 -2.76 -2.35 -2.48
CA SER A 60 -2.59 -3.72 -2.96
C SER A 60 -3.68 -4.01 -3.99
N GLY A 61 -3.29 -4.34 -5.22
CA GLY A 61 -4.21 -4.31 -6.36
C GLY A 61 -4.80 -2.92 -6.54
N ASN A 62 -6.09 -2.75 -6.23
CA ASN A 62 -6.76 -1.45 -6.16
C ASN A 62 -7.34 -1.13 -4.77
N MET A 63 -7.08 -1.99 -3.77
CA MET A 63 -7.54 -1.81 -2.40
C MET A 63 -6.56 -0.94 -1.64
N ALA A 64 -7.07 0.09 -0.98
CA ALA A 64 -6.28 1.04 -0.23
C ALA A 64 -6.65 1.01 1.25
N GLU A 65 -5.67 1.16 2.12
CA GLU A 65 -5.87 1.25 3.56
C GLU A 65 -4.76 2.05 4.23
N ILE A 66 -5.04 2.50 5.45
CA ILE A 66 -4.04 2.96 6.42
C ILE A 66 -3.87 1.85 7.44
N ARG A 67 -2.63 1.39 7.63
CA ARG A 67 -2.28 0.39 8.63
C ARG A 67 -1.22 0.97 9.55
N ASN A 68 -1.39 0.78 10.86
CA ASN A 68 -0.33 1.01 11.82
C ASN A 68 0.50 -0.26 11.89
N TYR A 69 1.75 -0.21 11.43
CA TYR A 69 2.58 -1.40 11.35
C TYR A 69 3.10 -1.83 12.73
N ALA A 70 3.28 -0.90 13.68
CA ALA A 70 3.75 -1.21 15.04
C ALA A 70 2.91 -2.23 15.84
N PRO A 71 1.56 -2.17 15.82
CA PRO A 71 0.71 -3.21 16.36
C PRO A 71 0.14 -4.15 15.27
N ASN A 72 0.53 -3.97 14.00
CA ASN A 72 -0.08 -4.62 12.83
C ASN A 72 -1.62 -4.49 12.80
N GLU A 73 -2.11 -3.25 12.89
CA GLU A 73 -3.54 -2.94 12.97
C GLU A 73 -4.00 -2.13 11.76
N GLN A 74 -5.10 -2.55 11.13
CA GLN A 74 -5.75 -1.73 10.11
C GLN A 74 -6.46 -0.56 10.80
N VAL A 75 -5.94 0.66 10.60
CA VAL A 75 -6.50 1.89 11.16
C VAL A 75 -7.72 2.34 10.37
N LYS A 76 -7.66 2.25 9.04
CA LYS A 76 -8.73 2.70 8.15
C LYS A 76 -8.72 1.94 6.83
N ALA A 77 -9.85 1.36 6.45
CA ALA A 77 -10.09 0.97 5.06
C ALA A 77 -10.45 2.21 4.24
N LEU A 78 -9.82 2.39 3.09
CA LEU A 78 -10.17 3.42 2.12
C LEU A 78 -10.98 2.81 0.98
N PRO A 79 -11.77 3.59 0.23
CA PRO A 79 -12.43 3.09 -0.96
C PRO A 79 -11.43 2.54 -1.97
N ASN A 80 -11.85 1.53 -2.72
CA ASN A 80 -11.05 1.01 -3.82
C ASN A 80 -10.77 2.12 -4.85
N ILE A 81 -9.51 2.21 -5.29
CA ILE A 81 -9.13 3.16 -6.33
C ILE A 81 -9.85 2.74 -7.63
N PRO A 82 -10.56 3.67 -8.30
CA PRO A 82 -11.28 3.36 -9.53
C PRO A 82 -10.32 3.01 -10.68
N GLY A 83 -10.83 2.43 -11.76
CA GLY A 83 -10.03 2.10 -12.95
C GLY A 83 -9.30 0.74 -12.88
N GLY A 84 -9.47 -0.01 -11.80
CA GLY A 84 -8.91 -1.36 -11.66
C GLY A 84 -7.54 -1.38 -10.98
N PRO A 85 -6.82 -2.51 -11.09
CA PRO A 85 -5.56 -2.72 -10.37
C PRO A 85 -4.51 -1.66 -10.65
N ARG A 86 -3.78 -1.28 -9.60
CA ARG A 86 -2.69 -0.30 -9.62
C ARG A 86 -1.35 -0.97 -9.39
N CYS A 87 -1.29 -1.99 -8.54
CA CYS A 87 -0.07 -2.73 -8.27
C CYS A 87 0.28 -3.75 -9.38
N PHE A 88 1.47 -4.36 -9.28
CA PHE A 88 2.04 -5.29 -10.26
C PHE A 88 1.01 -6.26 -10.86
N PRO A 89 1.00 -6.54 -12.18
CA PRO A 89 1.89 -6.00 -13.21
C PRO A 89 1.55 -4.58 -13.67
N SER A 90 0.42 -4.01 -13.23
CA SER A 90 -0.05 -2.69 -13.68
C SER A 90 0.93 -1.56 -13.33
N SER A 91 1.70 -1.72 -12.24
CA SER A 91 2.87 -0.89 -11.92
C SER A 91 2.60 0.63 -11.86
N ALA A 92 1.50 1.02 -11.20
CA ALA A 92 1.21 2.41 -10.87
C ALA A 92 2.33 3.03 -10.02
N ALA A 93 2.47 4.34 -10.12
CA ALA A 93 3.32 5.13 -9.24
C ALA A 93 2.46 5.80 -8.17
N ALA A 94 3.03 5.97 -6.97
CA ALA A 94 2.45 6.83 -5.96
C ALA A 94 3.51 7.73 -5.33
N THR A 95 3.10 8.91 -4.89
CA THR A 95 3.92 9.83 -4.07
C THR A 95 3.06 10.58 -3.06
N LEU A 96 3.66 10.99 -1.94
CA LEU A 96 3.11 12.08 -1.15
C LEU A 96 3.34 13.39 -1.89
N LEU A 97 2.31 14.23 -1.97
CA LEU A 97 2.43 15.60 -2.45
C LEU A 97 3.10 16.49 -1.39
N HIS A 98 3.48 17.71 -1.79
CA HIS A 98 4.28 18.63 -0.98
C HIS A 98 3.84 18.68 0.49
N MET A 99 4.80 18.38 1.37
CA MET A 99 4.66 18.42 2.82
C MET A 99 5.47 19.57 3.41
N THR A 100 4.95 20.15 4.47
CA THR A 100 5.68 21.04 5.37
C THR A 100 6.06 20.28 6.63
N PRO A 101 6.97 20.79 7.47
CA PRO A 101 7.32 20.12 8.74
C PRO A 101 6.14 19.82 9.66
N ASN A 102 5.01 20.54 9.52
CA ASN A 102 3.82 20.38 10.35
C ASN A 102 2.68 19.61 9.64
N THR A 103 2.93 19.00 8.49
CA THR A 103 1.91 18.26 7.74
C THR A 103 1.61 16.93 8.43
N THR A 104 0.38 16.75 8.92
CA THR A 104 -0.11 15.51 9.57
C THR A 104 -1.09 14.71 8.70
N HIS A 105 -1.54 15.28 7.59
CA HIS A 105 -2.51 14.67 6.67
C HIS A 105 -2.13 14.97 5.22
N PRO A 106 -1.03 14.40 4.70
CA PRO A 106 -0.61 14.68 3.33
C PRO A 106 -1.61 14.14 2.30
N THR A 107 -1.61 14.75 1.11
CA THR A 107 -2.33 14.16 -0.03
C THR A 107 -1.42 13.14 -0.72
N ILE A 108 -1.95 11.95 -0.97
CA ILE A 108 -1.26 10.92 -1.76
C ILE A 108 -1.71 11.07 -3.22
N LEU A 109 -0.79 11.07 -4.16
CA LEU A 109 -1.08 11.01 -5.59
C LEU A 109 -0.76 9.61 -6.10
N VAL A 110 -1.72 8.97 -6.77
CA VAL A 110 -1.53 7.67 -7.44
C VAL A 110 -1.80 7.86 -8.93
N CYS A 111 -0.86 7.46 -9.78
CA CYS A 111 -0.94 7.63 -11.24
C CYS A 111 -0.62 6.32 -11.95
N GLY A 112 -1.25 6.10 -13.11
CA GLY A 112 -0.97 4.90 -13.91
C GLY A 112 -1.51 3.62 -13.29
N GLY A 113 -1.06 2.47 -13.76
CA GLY A 113 -1.75 1.22 -13.52
C GLY A 113 -2.84 0.97 -14.56
N GLY A 114 -3.90 0.26 -14.19
CA GLY A 114 -4.92 -0.19 -15.14
C GLY A 114 -4.69 -1.63 -15.59
N GLY A 115 -5.75 -2.25 -16.09
CA GLY A 115 -5.77 -3.67 -16.42
C GLY A 115 -4.99 -4.02 -17.69
N GLY A 116 -3.78 -4.56 -17.51
CA GLY A 116 -3.15 -5.47 -18.46
C GLY A 116 -1.89 -6.15 -17.93
N SER A 117 -1.98 -7.45 -17.62
CA SER A 117 -0.82 -8.36 -17.56
C SER A 117 -0.38 -8.70 -18.99
N GLY A 118 0.91 -8.99 -19.21
CA GLY A 118 1.61 -9.11 -20.51
C GLY A 118 1.14 -10.20 -21.49
N ASP A 119 -0.01 -10.80 -21.23
CA ASP A 119 -0.65 -11.85 -21.99
C ASP A 119 -1.61 -11.25 -23.06
N ILE A 120 -1.71 -9.92 -23.13
CA ILE A 120 -2.72 -9.18 -23.91
C ILE A 120 -2.04 -8.29 -24.96
N PRO A 121 -2.43 -8.37 -26.25
CA PRO A 121 -2.02 -7.38 -27.25
C PRO A 121 -2.57 -5.98 -26.89
N ASP A 122 -1.69 -4.97 -26.82
CA ASP A 122 -2.00 -3.56 -26.50
C ASP A 122 -2.42 -3.29 -25.04
N PRO A 123 -1.54 -3.53 -24.04
CA PRO A 123 -1.83 -3.18 -22.65
C PRO A 123 -1.89 -1.65 -22.49
N GLN A 124 -3.10 -1.11 -22.43
CA GLN A 124 -3.34 0.30 -22.19
C GLN A 124 -3.23 0.60 -20.70
N THR A 125 -2.20 1.36 -20.33
CA THR A 125 -2.09 1.94 -18.98
C THR A 125 -3.06 3.10 -18.84
N LEU A 126 -3.58 3.32 -17.64
CA LEU A 126 -4.37 4.51 -17.35
C LEU A 126 -3.48 5.77 -17.48
N ASP A 127 -3.94 6.75 -18.25
CA ASP A 127 -3.37 8.09 -18.37
C ASP A 127 -3.87 9.05 -17.26
N THR A 128 -4.46 8.48 -16.21
CA THR A 128 -5.11 9.21 -15.12
C THR A 128 -4.34 9.11 -13.81
N CYS A 129 -4.56 10.13 -12.98
CA CYS A 129 -4.11 10.17 -11.59
C CYS A 129 -5.30 10.40 -10.65
N TYR A 130 -5.18 9.93 -9.42
CA TYR A 130 -6.11 10.18 -8.33
C TYR A 130 -5.37 10.76 -7.13
N SER A 131 -5.94 11.82 -6.55
CA SER A 131 -5.51 12.37 -5.26
C SER A 131 -6.33 11.74 -4.14
N ILE A 132 -5.65 11.22 -3.12
CA ILE A 132 -6.27 10.59 -1.96
C ILE A 132 -5.99 11.46 -0.74
N LYS A 133 -7.07 11.90 -0.09
CA LYS A 133 -7.05 12.58 1.21
C LYS A 133 -7.59 11.61 2.26
N HIS A 134 -6.68 10.99 2.97
CA HIS A 134 -6.97 9.77 3.72
C HIS A 134 -7.69 10.02 5.08
N TYR A 135 -7.73 11.27 5.57
CA TYR A 135 -8.48 11.68 6.77
C TYR A 135 -9.68 12.59 6.51
N ASP A 136 -9.92 13.03 5.28
CA ASP A 136 -11.13 13.77 4.96
C ASP A 136 -12.31 12.79 4.95
N ASP A 137 -13.42 13.11 5.62
CA ASP A 137 -14.62 12.25 5.71
C ASP A 137 -15.40 12.15 4.38
N ASN A 138 -14.82 12.60 3.28
CA ASN A 138 -15.45 12.56 1.95
C ASN A 138 -14.44 12.22 0.86
N ALA A 139 -14.36 10.93 0.56
CA ALA A 139 -14.70 10.40 -0.75
C ALA A 139 -15.14 8.94 -0.60
#